data_AF-A0A959KNX2-F1
#
_entry.id   AF-A0A959KNX2-F1
#
_cell.length_a   1.000
_cell.length_b   1.000
_cell.length_c   1.000
_cell.angle_alpha   90.00
_cell.angle_beta   90.00
_cell.angle_gamma   90.00
#
_symmetry.space_group_name_H-M   'P 1'
#
loop_
_entity.id
_entity.type
_entity.pdbx_description
1 polymer ?
#
loop_
_entity_poly.entity_id
_entity_poly.type
_entity_poly.pdbx_seq_one_letter_code
_entity_poly.pdbx_strand_id
1 'polypeptide(L)' 'SEWIEIHIRDNGPGIPAEVRDRIFQPFFTTKPSGEGHTGLGLAISRELIEEKHRGQLEVVSEPGEYTEFVIRLPVG' A
#
# COMPACT_ATOMS: atom_id res chain seq x y z
N SER A 1 21.47 -7.67 9.20
CA SER A 1 21.08 -7.67 7.78
C SER A 1 20.86 -6.25 7.36
N GLU A 2 21.41 -5.83 6.23
CA GLU A 2 21.18 -4.51 5.66
C GLU A 2 19.82 -4.50 4.95
N TRP A 3 19.15 -3.35 4.93
CA TRP A 3 17.83 -3.18 4.32
C TRP A 3 17.82 -1.91 3.48
N ILE A 4 17.14 -1.94 2.34
CA ILE A 4 16.80 -0.74 1.57
C ILE A 4 15.37 -0.35 1.95
N GLU A 5 15.18 0.92 2.32
CA GLU A 5 13.88 1.51 2.64
C GLU A 5 13.47 2.51 1.56
N ILE A 6 12.28 2.35 1.01
CA ILE A 6 11.71 3.19 -0.04
C ILE A 6 10.43 3.82 0.48
N HIS A 7 10.36 5.14 0.46
CA HIS A 7 9.20 5.92 0.87
C HIS A 7 8.50 6.48 -0.36
N ILE A 8 7.21 6.19 -0.49
CA ILE A 8 6.34 6.75 -1.54
C ILE A 8 5.24 7.53 -0.83
N ARG A 9 5.35 8.85 -0.82
CA ARG A 9 4.38 9.75 -0.22
C ARG A 9 3.63 10.55 -1.28
N ASP A 10 2.31 10.61 -1.14
CA ASP A 10 1.44 11.51 -1.90
C ASP A 10 0.89 12.63 -1.01
N ASN A 11 0.27 13.61 -1.64
CA ASN A 11 -0.46 14.72 -1.02
C ASN A 11 -1.97 14.61 -1.29
N GLY A 12 -2.46 13.38 -1.40
CA GLY A 12 -3.87 13.07 -1.62
C GLY A 12 -4.70 13.14 -0.33
N PRO A 13 -5.97 12.72 -0.39
CA PRO A 13 -6.91 12.84 0.73
C PRO A 13 -6.64 11.88 1.89
N GLY A 14 -5.54 11.12 1.86
CA GLY A 14 -5.29 10.06 2.83
C GLY A 14 -6.26 8.87 2.73
N ILE A 15 -6.11 7.95 3.68
CA ILE A 15 -6.88 6.71 3.80
C ILE A 15 -7.62 6.74 5.15
N PRO A 16 -8.97 6.67 5.14
CA PRO A 16 -9.75 6.55 6.37
C PRO A 16 -9.37 5.28 7.16
N ALA A 17 -9.34 5.40 8.49
CA ALA A 17 -8.90 4.31 9.38
C ALA A 17 -9.72 3.02 9.18
N GLU A 18 -11.01 3.15 8.89
CA GLU A 18 -11.95 2.05 8.70
C GLU A 18 -11.68 1.19 7.44
N VAL A 19 -10.93 1.71 6.46
CA VAL A 19 -10.59 0.97 5.24
C VAL A 19 -9.13 0.60 5.13
N ARG A 20 -8.27 1.07 6.05
CA ARG A 20 -6.82 0.89 5.98
C ARG A 20 -6.39 -0.57 5.84
N ASP A 21 -7.03 -1.49 6.56
CA ASP A 21 -6.68 -2.92 6.50
C ASP A 21 -7.26 -3.60 5.24
N ARG A 22 -8.29 -3.00 4.65
CA ARG A 22 -8.98 -3.52 3.47
C ARG A 22 -8.31 -3.13 2.16
N ILE A 23 -7.46 -2.11 2.14
CA ILE A 23 -6.82 -1.61 0.90
C ILE A 23 -5.93 -2.66 0.22
N PHE A 24 -5.50 -3.69 0.95
CA PHE A 24 -4.70 -4.79 0.44
C PHE A 24 -5.53 -6.02 0.08
N GLN A 25 -6.86 -5.99 0.29
CA GLN A 25 -7.73 -7.06 -0.16
C GLN A 25 -7.88 -6.99 -1.68
N PRO A 26 -7.73 -8.12 -2.40
CA PRO A 26 -8.01 -8.16 -3.83
C PRO A 26 -9.40 -7.61 -4.15
N PHE A 27 -9.51 -6.84 -5.22
CA PHE A 27 -10.75 -6.23 -5.71
C PHE A 27 -11.36 -5.15 -4.81
N PHE A 28 -10.72 -4.79 -3.70
CA PHE A 28 -11.18 -3.66 -2.90
C PHE A 28 -10.91 -2.34 -3.63
N THR A 29 -11.93 -1.47 -3.66
CA THR A 29 -11.83 -0.11 -4.19
C THR A 29 -12.83 0.79 -3.50
N THR A 30 -12.47 2.05 -3.28
CA THR A 30 -13.38 3.12 -2.83
C THR A 30 -13.95 3.92 -3.99
N LYS A 31 -13.47 3.69 -5.22
CA LYS A 31 -13.96 4.37 -6.42
C LYS A 31 -15.35 3.88 -6.80
N PRO A 32 -16.21 4.76 -7.36
CA PRO A 32 -17.51 4.36 -7.89
C PRO A 32 -17.40 3.23 -8.91
N SER A 33 -18.48 2.45 -9.04
CA SER A 33 -18.61 1.39 -10.03
C SER A 33 -18.38 1.95 -11.44
N GLY A 34 -17.44 1.37 -12.18
CA GLY A 34 -17.07 1.81 -13.53
C GLY A 34 -15.90 2.80 -13.60
N GLU A 35 -15.46 3.37 -12.48
CA GLU A 35 -14.32 4.32 -12.41
C GLU A 35 -13.06 3.73 -11.74
N GLY A 36 -13.23 2.61 -11.04
CA GLY A 36 -12.13 1.83 -10.48
C GLY A 36 -11.51 0.89 -11.51
N HIS A 37 -10.16 0.85 -11.55
CA HIS A 37 -9.47 -0.33 -12.07
C HIS A 37 -9.72 -1.52 -11.13
N THR A 38 -9.27 -2.72 -11.49
CA THR A 38 -9.56 -4.00 -10.83
C THR A 38 -9.33 -4.10 -9.31
N GLY A 39 -8.74 -3.10 -8.64
CA GLY A 39 -8.47 -3.14 -7.21
C GLY A 39 -7.41 -4.18 -6.83
N LEU A 40 -6.53 -4.56 -7.78
CA LEU A 40 -5.54 -5.60 -7.57
C LEU A 40 -4.13 -5.09 -7.22
N GLY A 41 -3.84 -3.82 -7.50
CA GLY A 41 -2.48 -3.28 -7.41
C GLY A 41 -1.82 -3.49 -6.04
N LEU A 42 -2.46 -3.01 -4.97
CA LEU A 42 -1.90 -3.11 -3.61
C LEU A 42 -1.83 -4.55 -3.10
N ALA A 43 -2.79 -5.40 -3.45
CA ALA A 43 -2.76 -6.82 -3.10
C ALA A 43 -1.55 -7.53 -3.73
N ILE A 44 -1.31 -7.30 -5.03
CA ILE A 44 -0.15 -7.85 -5.75
C ILE A 44 1.16 -7.27 -5.20
N SER A 45 1.21 -5.98 -4.91
CA SER A 45 2.40 -5.35 -4.32
C SER A 45 2.77 -5.98 -2.98
N ARG A 46 1.78 -6.21 -2.09
CA ARG A 46 2.01 -6.86 -0.80
C ARG A 46 2.56 -8.28 -0.97
N GLU A 47 1.92 -9.10 -1.81
CA GLU A 47 2.39 -10.46 -2.10
C GLU A 47 3.83 -10.45 -2.65
N LEU A 48 4.12 -9.57 -3.61
CA LEU A 48 5.45 -9.47 -4.19
C LEU A 48 6.49 -9.04 -3.15
N ILE A 49 6.19 -8.06 -2.31
CA ILE A 49 7.14 -7.55 -1.32
C ILE A 49 7.34 -8.57 -0.19
N GLU A 50 6.26 -9.01 0.44
CA GLU A 50 6.32 -9.84 1.65
C GLU A 50 6.65 -11.30 1.34
N GLU A 51 5.96 -11.92 0.38
CA GLU A 51 6.09 -13.36 0.12
C GLU A 51 7.28 -13.66 -0.82
N LYS A 52 7.41 -12.91 -1.92
CA LYS A 52 8.45 -13.18 -2.92
C LYS A 52 9.82 -12.63 -2.51
N HIS A 53 9.86 -11.43 -1.94
CA HIS A 53 11.12 -10.76 -1.60
C HIS A 53 11.46 -10.76 -0.11
N ARG A 54 10.60 -11.34 0.74
CA ARG A 54 10.78 -11.37 2.22
C ARG A 54 10.96 -9.97 2.81
N GLY A 55 10.30 -9.00 2.18
CA GLY A 55 10.27 -7.61 2.57
C GLY A 55 9.12 -7.28 3.51
N GLN A 56 8.87 -5.99 3.67
CA GLN A 56 7.75 -5.45 4.45
C GLN A 56 7.11 -4.28 3.69
N LEU A 57 5.78 -4.20 3.74
CA LEU A 57 5.02 -3.08 3.20
C LEU A 57 4.14 -2.47 4.28
N GLU A 58 4.50 -1.27 4.72
CA GLU A 58 3.75 -0.48 5.70
C GLU A 58 3.01 0.68 5.02
N VAL A 59 1.87 1.07 5.58
CA VAL A 59 1.12 2.25 5.15
C VAL A 59 0.89 3.18 6.33
N VAL A 60 1.30 4.43 6.19
CA VAL A 60 1.07 5.52 7.13
C VAL A 60 0.21 6.55 6.40
N SER A 61 -0.90 6.97 7.00
CA SER A 61 -1.77 7.94 6.35
C SER A 61 -2.46 8.82 7.37
N GLU A 62 -2.59 10.10 7.01
CA GLU A 62 -3.37 11.09 7.72
C GLU A 62 -4.55 11.51 6.82
N PRO A 63 -5.80 11.21 7.22
CA PRO A 63 -6.98 11.62 6.47
C PRO A 63 -7.03 13.13 6.21
N GLY A 64 -7.20 13.51 4.95
CA GLY A 64 -7.21 14.90 4.49
C GLY A 64 -5.83 15.46 4.11
N GLU A 65 -4.74 14.74 4.39
CA GLU A 65 -3.38 15.29 4.26
C GLU A 65 -2.46 14.45 3.36
N TYR A 66 -2.26 13.16 3.66
CA TYR A 66 -1.31 12.32 2.91
C TYR A 66 -1.53 10.82 3.08
N THR A 67 -0.99 10.06 2.12
CA THR A 67 -0.65 8.63 2.30
C THR A 67 0.83 8.43 2.02
N GLU A 68 1.49 7.61 2.82
CA GLU A 68 2.87 7.18 2.65
C GLU A 68 2.93 5.65 2.71
N PHE A 69 3.48 5.04 1.67
CA PHE A 69 3.84 3.62 1.65
C PHE A 69 5.33 3.48 1.93
N VAL A 70 5.68 2.67 2.92
CA VAL A 70 7.05 2.38 3.31
C VAL A 70 7.37 0.94 2.97
N ILE A 71 8.28 0.74 2.02
CA ILE A 71 8.71 -0.56 1.53
C ILE A 71 10.10 -0.84 2.08
N ARG A 72 10.26 -1.97 2.78
CA ARG A 72 11.57 -2.44 3.27
C ARG A 72 11.92 -3.74 2.57
N LEU A 73 13.08 -3.78 1.91
CA LEU A 73 13.58 -4.98 1.25
C LEU A 73 14.91 -5.39 1.86
N PRO A 74 15.12 -6.68 2.17
CA PRO A 74 16.40 -7.15 2.68
C PRO A 74 17.44 -7.04 1.56
N VAL A 75 18.61 -6.50 1.90
CA VAL A 75 19.78 -6.55 1.03
C VAL A 75 20.49 -7.87 1.32
N GLY A 76 20.52 -8.74 0.31
CA GLY A 76 21.28 -9.99 0.30
C GLY A 76 22.65 -9.79 -0.30
#